data_AF-A0A7C3INP2-F1
#
_entry.id   AF-A0A7C3INP2-F1
#
_cell.length_a   1.000
_cell.length_b   1.000
_cell.length_c   1.000
_cell.angle_alpha   90.00
_cell.angle_beta   90.00
_cell.angle_gamma   90.00
#
_symmetry.space_group_name_H-M   'P 1'
#
loop_
_entity.id
_entity.type
_entity.pdbx_description
1 polymer ?
#
loop_
_entity_poly.entity_id
_entity_poly.type
_entity_poly.pdbx_seq_one_letter_code
_entity_poly.pdbx_strand_id
1 'polypeptide(L)'
;MTSIRETRFLKRTILIGLGGTGKEALLRAKRKYIETFGEVPPLVKFLLIDTTPAVTDRLEVTDPDGETKTVALSPDEVLYIEARGASLLPKVNDEIREWFPPQADLKANIISGAGQ
;
A
#
# COMPACT_ATOMS: atom_id res chain seq x y z
N MET A 1 -11.00 35.16 -25.28
CA MET A 1 -10.00 34.07 -25.34
C MET A 1 -10.56 32.87 -24.59
N THR A 2 -11.11 31.91 -25.32
CA THR A 2 -11.69 30.71 -24.72
C THR A 2 -10.54 29.77 -24.35
N SER A 3 -10.28 29.62 -23.05
CA SER A 3 -9.29 28.67 -22.55
C SER A 3 -9.68 27.26 -23.02
N ILE A 4 -8.88 26.66 -23.89
CA ILE A 4 -9.04 25.26 -24.31
C ILE A 4 -8.77 24.42 -23.05
N ARG A 5 -9.83 23.87 -22.46
CA ARG A 5 -9.70 22.90 -21.38
C ARG A 5 -9.03 21.66 -21.93
N GLU A 6 -7.78 21.43 -21.56
CA GLU A 6 -7.04 20.21 -21.85
C GLU A 6 -7.83 19.02 -21.28
N THR A 7 -8.41 18.20 -22.16
CA THR A 7 -9.21 17.04 -21.72
C THR A 7 -8.25 15.91 -21.36
N ARG A 8 -8.17 15.59 -20.06
CA ARG A 8 -7.32 14.50 -19.56
C ARG A 8 -8.11 13.21 -19.50
N PHE A 9 -7.71 12.23 -20.32
CA PHE A 9 -8.30 10.89 -20.29
C PHE A 9 -7.66 10.04 -19.18
N LEU A 10 -8.46 9.66 -18.18
CA LEU A 10 -8.07 8.70 -17.15
C LEU A 10 -8.48 7.29 -17.56
N LYS A 11 -7.52 6.35 -17.51
CA LYS A 11 -7.81 4.93 -17.66
C LYS A 11 -8.21 4.33 -16.31
N ARG A 12 -9.01 3.26 -16.35
CA ARG A 12 -9.26 2.42 -15.17
C ARG A 12 -7.92 1.93 -14.63
N THR A 13 -7.61 2.33 -13.40
CA THR A 13 -6.28 2.14 -12.81
C THR A 13 -6.43 1.63 -11.38
N ILE A 14 -5.65 0.61 -11.03
CA ILE A 14 -5.46 0.18 -9.65
C ILE A 14 -3.98 0.38 -9.32
N LEU A 15 -3.71 1.13 -8.26
CA LEU A 15 -2.37 1.33 -7.73
C LEU A 15 -2.17 0.38 -6.54
N ILE A 16 -1.21 -0.53 -6.65
CA ILE A 16 -0.90 -1.52 -5.62
C ILE A 16 0.43 -1.15 -4.96
N GLY A 17 0.40 -0.92 -3.65
CA GLY A 17 1.57 -0.66 -2.83
C GLY A 17 1.94 -1.90 -2.04
N LEU A 18 3.23 -2.22 -1.97
CA LEU A 18 3.77 -3.32 -1.17
C LEU A 18 4.63 -2.76 -0.02
N GLY A 19 4.29 -3.15 1.21
CA GLY A 19 4.97 -2.72 2.43
C GLY A 19 4.94 -1.20 2.68
N GLY A 20 5.78 -0.75 3.62
CA GLY A 20 5.82 0.66 4.04
C GLY A 20 6.15 1.65 2.92
N THR A 21 7.06 1.31 1.99
CA THR A 21 7.37 2.18 0.84
C THR A 21 6.18 2.27 -0.12
N GLY A 22 5.50 1.14 -0.36
CA GLY A 22 4.28 1.10 -1.15
C GLY A 22 3.19 1.99 -0.55
N LYS A 23 2.97 1.90 0.77
CA LYS A 23 2.05 2.77 1.50
C LYS A 23 2.32 4.25 1.27
N GLU A 24 3.56 4.70 1.44
CA GLU A 24 3.95 6.10 1.22
C GLU A 24 3.70 6.54 -0.23
N ALA A 25 4.02 5.67 -1.20
CA ALA A 25 3.76 5.94 -2.61
C ALA A 25 2.26 6.10 -2.91
N LEU A 26 1.40 5.24 -2.34
CA LEU A 26 -0.05 5.33 -2.49
C LEU A 26 -0.60 6.61 -1.86
N LEU A 27 -0.18 6.98 -0.65
CA LEU A 27 -0.62 8.20 0.01
C LEU A 27 -0.24 9.45 -0.80
N ARG A 28 0.99 9.52 -1.32
CA ARG A 28 1.42 10.61 -2.20
C ARG A 28 0.65 10.66 -3.52
N ALA A 29 0.38 9.50 -4.12
CA ALA A 29 -0.43 9.43 -5.34
C ALA A 29 -1.87 9.91 -5.08
N LYS A 30 -2.51 9.42 -4.01
CA LYS A 30 -3.86 9.83 -3.59
C LYS A 30 -3.92 11.33 -3.30
N ARG A 31 -2.92 11.86 -2.59
CA ARG A 31 -2.72 13.31 -2.38
C ARG A 31 -2.66 14.05 -3.71
N LYS A 32 -1.89 13.56 -4.69
CA LYS A 32 -1.76 14.23 -5.98
C LYS A 32 -3.06 14.27 -6.78
N TYR A 33 -3.89 13.21 -6.69
CA TYR A 33 -5.22 13.21 -7.29
C TYR A 33 -6.11 14.28 -6.66
N ILE A 34 -6.18 14.34 -5.33
CA ILE A 34 -7.02 15.33 -4.63
C ILE A 34 -6.53 16.76 -4.92
N GLU A 35 -5.22 16.99 -4.89
CA GLU A 35 -4.60 18.29 -5.24
C GLU A 35 -4.97 18.72 -6.67
N THR A 36 -5.09 17.77 -7.61
CA THR A 36 -5.33 18.07 -9.03
C THR A 36 -6.82 18.16 -9.38
N PHE A 37 -7.66 17.31 -8.78
CA PHE A 37 -9.05 17.10 -9.18
C PHE A 37 -10.07 17.43 -8.08
N GLY A 38 -9.64 17.77 -6.86
CA GLY A 38 -10.50 17.95 -5.69
C GLY A 38 -10.92 16.65 -4.99
N GLU A 39 -10.81 15.54 -5.71
CA GLU A 39 -11.15 14.19 -5.26
C GLU A 39 -10.28 13.13 -5.95
N VAL A 40 -10.40 11.88 -5.51
CA VAL A 40 -9.89 10.74 -6.27
C VAL A 40 -10.86 10.41 -7.40
N PRO A 41 -10.44 10.41 -8.67
CA PRO A 41 -11.31 10.02 -9.77
C PRO A 41 -11.90 8.61 -9.55
N PRO A 42 -13.21 8.37 -9.78
CA PRO A 42 -13.85 7.08 -9.51
C PRO A 42 -13.22 5.87 -10.22
N LEU A 43 -12.48 6.12 -11.31
CA LEU A 43 -11.77 5.13 -12.13
C LEU A 43 -10.43 4.68 -11.52
N VAL A 44 -9.96 5.33 -10.46
CA VAL A 44 -8.69 5.04 -9.78
C VAL A 44 -8.99 4.41 -8.42
N LYS A 45 -8.37 3.26 -8.15
CA LYS A 45 -8.46 2.55 -6.86
C LYS A 45 -7.06 2.27 -6.29
N PHE A 46 -6.99 2.10 -4.98
CA PHE A 46 -5.75 1.85 -4.24
C PHE A 46 -5.86 0.53 -3.50
N LEU A 47 -4.75 -0.20 -3.39
CA LEU A 47 -4.63 -1.39 -2.55
C LEU A 47 -3.23 -1.43 -1.95
N LEU A 48 -3.14 -1.37 -0.63
CA LEU A 48 -1.93 -1.64 0.12
C LEU A 48 -1.90 -3.11 0.54
N ILE A 49 -0.78 -3.77 0.32
CA ILE A 49 -0.48 -5.08 0.89
C ILE A 49 0.71 -4.90 1.83
N ASP A 50 0.51 -5.13 3.12
CA ASP A 50 1.55 -4.91 4.14
C ASP A 50 1.54 -6.02 5.20
N THR A 51 2.72 -6.32 5.74
CA THR A 51 2.93 -7.24 6.85
C THR A 51 2.91 -6.55 8.21
N THR A 52 2.76 -5.22 8.24
CA THR A 52 2.69 -4.43 9.47
C THR A 52 1.32 -3.74 9.58
N PRO A 53 0.66 -3.77 10.76
CA PRO A 53 -0.59 -3.06 10.98
C PRO A 53 -0.31 -1.56 11.14
N ALA A 54 -0.21 -0.83 10.03
CA ALA A 54 0.03 0.61 10.05
C ALA A 54 -0.92 1.36 9.11
N VAL A 55 -2.16 1.54 9.55
CA VAL A 55 -3.25 2.28 8.84
C VAL A 55 -3.30 3.77 9.28
N THR A 56 -2.40 4.21 10.16
CA THR A 56 -2.52 5.52 10.83
C THR A 56 -1.92 6.69 10.06
N ASP A 57 -1.23 6.43 8.95
CA ASP A 57 -0.52 7.48 8.22
C ASP A 57 -1.51 8.43 7.53
N ARG A 58 -1.26 9.72 7.71
CA ARG A 58 -2.11 10.81 7.21
C ARG A 58 -1.23 11.89 6.60
N LEU A 59 -1.65 12.39 5.44
CA LEU A 59 -1.07 13.56 4.80
C LEU A 59 -2.12 14.66 4.69
N GLU A 60 -1.68 15.91 4.67
CA GLU A 60 -2.55 17.04 4.34
C GLU A 60 -2.45 17.41 2.86
N VAL A 61 -3.56 17.84 2.30
CA VAL A 61 -3.65 18.34 0.93
C VAL A 61 -4.59 19.53 0.88
N THR A 62 -4.20 20.58 0.17
CA THR A 62 -5.12 21.65 -0.23
C THR A 62 -5.63 21.32 -1.62
N ASP A 63 -6.94 21.30 -1.77
CA ASP A 63 -7.59 21.01 -3.04
C ASP A 63 -7.64 22.25 -3.97
N PRO A 64 -8.13 22.12 -5.22
CA PRO A 64 -8.24 23.24 -6.14
C PRO A 64 -9.15 24.38 -5.68
N ASP A 65 -10.10 24.10 -4.77
CA ASP A 65 -11.03 25.09 -4.22
C ASP A 65 -10.44 25.80 -2.97
N GLY A 66 -9.24 25.40 -2.54
CA GLY A 66 -8.53 25.98 -1.41
C GLY A 66 -8.87 25.34 -0.06
N GLU A 67 -9.62 24.24 -0.04
CA GLU A 67 -9.94 23.53 1.20
C GLU A 67 -8.84 22.52 1.58
N THR A 68 -8.46 22.53 2.86
CA THR A 68 -7.52 21.54 3.42
C THR A 68 -8.24 20.26 3.79
N LYS A 69 -7.78 19.14 3.21
CA LYS A 69 -8.31 17.79 3.41
C LYS A 69 -7.22 16.86 3.97
N THR A 70 -7.66 15.85 4.71
CA THR A 70 -6.79 14.76 5.18
C THR A 70 -6.82 13.61 4.19
N VAL A 71 -5.65 13.15 3.77
CA VAL A 71 -5.44 11.99 2.90
C VAL A 71 -5.01 10.81 3.75
N ALA A 72 -5.76 9.72 3.66
CA ALA A 72 -5.45 8.44 4.28
C ALA A 72 -5.92 7.29 3.37
N LEU A 73 -5.36 6.11 3.58
CA LEU A 73 -5.94 4.87 3.04
C LEU A 73 -7.16 4.48 3.87
N SER A 74 -8.26 4.12 3.22
CA SER A 74 -9.44 3.58 3.91
C SER A 74 -9.22 2.11 4.29
N PRO A 75 -9.99 1.57 5.26
CA PRO A 75 -9.83 0.17 5.67
C PRO A 75 -9.98 -0.84 4.53
N ASP A 76 -10.82 -0.56 3.54
CA ASP A 76 -11.02 -1.38 2.34
C ASP A 76 -9.89 -1.26 1.30
N GLU A 77 -9.00 -0.27 1.45
CA GLU A 77 -7.79 -0.11 0.64
C GLU A 77 -6.57 -0.81 1.26
N VAL A 78 -6.70 -1.50 2.40
CA VAL A 78 -5.59 -2.14 3.11
C VAL A 78 -5.83 -3.63 3.32
N LEU A 79 -4.92 -4.44 2.77
CA LEU A 79 -4.82 -5.88 3.01
C LEU A 79 -3.59 -6.16 3.89
N TYR A 80 -3.84 -6.44 5.17
CA TYR A 80 -2.81 -6.90 6.09
C TYR A 80 -2.57 -8.41 5.90
N ILE A 81 -1.32 -8.78 5.60
CA ILE A 81 -0.90 -10.18 5.42
C ILE A 81 0.17 -10.49 6.47
N GLU A 82 -0.20 -11.27 7.48
CA GLU A 82 0.74 -11.75 8.49
C GLU A 82 1.22 -13.16 8.12
N ALA A 83 2.54 -13.37 8.06
CA ALA A 83 3.12 -14.70 7.92
C ALA A 83 3.14 -15.40 9.29
N ARG A 84 2.00 -15.98 9.68
CA ARG A 84 1.90 -16.74 10.93
C ARG A 84 2.63 -18.07 10.83
N GLY A 85 3.44 -18.38 11.85
CA GLY A 85 4.14 -19.66 11.91
C GLY A 85 5.19 -19.80 10.80
N ALA A 86 5.81 -18.70 10.38
CA ALA A 86 6.82 -18.68 9.33
C ALA A 86 7.97 -19.68 9.60
N SER A 87 8.30 -19.96 10.86
CA SER A 87 9.26 -21.00 11.26
C SER A 87 8.82 -22.44 10.96
N LEU A 88 7.54 -22.68 10.71
CA LEU A 88 7.02 -23.99 10.30
C LEU A 88 7.04 -24.17 8.78
N LEU A 89 7.16 -23.09 8.00
CA LEU A 89 7.05 -23.14 6.54
C LEU A 89 8.05 -24.12 5.89
N PRO A 90 9.35 -24.16 6.24
CA PRO A 90 10.29 -25.13 5.67
C PRO A 90 10.04 -26.58 6.15
N LYS A 91 9.34 -26.76 7.27
CA LYS A 91 9.00 -28.08 7.81
C LYS A 91 7.80 -28.70 7.08
N VAL A 92 6.85 -27.88 6.63
CA VAL A 92 5.58 -28.35 6.06
C VAL A 92 5.50 -28.21 4.53
N ASN A 93 6.41 -27.45 3.90
CA ASN A 93 6.43 -27.23 2.45
C ASN A 93 7.80 -27.65 1.87
N ASP A 94 7.80 -28.58 0.91
CA ASP A 94 9.02 -29.12 0.29
C ASP A 94 9.71 -28.06 -0.59
N GLU A 95 8.93 -27.27 -1.31
CA GLU A 95 9.37 -26.20 -2.19
C GLU A 95 10.05 -25.06 -1.43
N ILE A 96 9.70 -24.85 -0.16
CA ILE A 96 10.39 -23.90 0.71
C ILE A 96 11.70 -24.51 1.19
N ARG A 97 11.68 -25.78 1.58
CA ARG A 97 12.85 -26.49 2.10
C ARG A 97 13.99 -26.58 1.09
N GLU A 98 13.69 -26.65 -0.21
CA GLU A 98 14.69 -26.74 -1.27
C GLU A 98 15.68 -25.56 -1.30
N TRP A 99 15.19 -24.34 -1.05
CA TRP A 99 16.03 -23.13 -1.04
C TRP A 99 16.29 -22.59 0.37
N PHE A 100 15.62 -23.13 1.41
CA PHE A 100 15.81 -22.68 2.78
C PHE A 100 17.18 -23.14 3.32
N PRO A 101 18.00 -22.25 3.90
CA PRO A 101 19.34 -22.63 4.33
C PRO A 101 19.28 -23.67 5.46
N PRO A 102 19.90 -24.85 5.32
CA PRO A 102 19.81 -25.92 6.32
C PRO A 102 20.47 -25.56 7.66
N GLN A 103 21.37 -24.57 7.67
CA GLN A 103 22.04 -24.06 8.88
C GLN A 103 21.37 -22.80 9.44
N ALA A 104 20.31 -22.28 8.80
CA ALA A 104 19.57 -21.15 9.33
C ALA A 104 18.83 -21.62 10.59
N ASP A 105 19.35 -21.23 11.74
CA ASP A 105 18.71 -21.47 13.02
C ASP A 105 17.40 -20.68 13.03
N LEU A 106 16.28 -21.39 12.89
CA LEU A 106 14.93 -20.86 12.99
C LEU A 106 14.68 -20.46 14.45
N LYS A 107 15.36 -19.41 14.89
CA LYS A 107 15.15 -18.83 16.21
C LYS A 107 13.69 -18.46 16.32
N ALA A 108 13.17 -18.52 17.56
CA ALA A 108 11.79 -18.19 17.94
C ALA A 108 11.35 -16.76 17.58
N ASN A 109 12.15 -16.00 16.83
CA ASN A 109 11.89 -14.65 16.37
C ASN A 109 11.16 -14.62 15.02
N ILE A 110 11.08 -15.76 14.29
CA ILE A 110 10.33 -15.88 13.02
C ILE A 110 8.94 -16.49 13.30
N ILE A 111 8.16 -15.85 14.16
CA ILE A 111 6.79 -16.27 14.50
C ILE A 111 5.75 -15.53 13.63
N SER A 112 6.01 -14.26 13.30
CA SER A 112 5.12 -13.37 12.52
C SER A 112 5.78 -12.78 11.26
N GLY A 113 6.78 -13.46 10.69
CA GLY A 113 7.52 -13.00 9.51
C GLY A 113 8.78 -12.18 9.83
N ALA A 114 9.25 -11.36 8.88
CA ALA A 114 10.48 -10.56 8.99
C ALA A 114 10.28 -9.18 9.63
N GLY A 115 9.16 -8.98 10.35
CA GLY A 115 8.88 -7.72 11.04
C GLY A 115 9.90 -7.44 12.14
N GLN A 116 10.37 -6.20 12.20
CA GLN A 116 11.10 -5.64 13.36
C GLN A 116 10.19 -5.57 14.58
#